data_AF-A0A3P7DXB4-F1
#
_entry.id   AF-A0A3P7DXB4-F1
#
_cell.length_a   1.000
_cell.length_b   1.000
_cell.length_c   1.000
_cell.angle_alpha   90.00
_cell.angle_beta   90.00
_cell.angle_gamma   90.00
#
_symmetry.space_group_name_H-M   'P 1'
#
loop_
_entity.id
_entity.type
_entity.pdbx_description
1 polymer ?
#
loop_
_entity_poly.entity_id
_entity_poly.type
_entity_poly.pdbx_seq_one_letter_code
_entity_poly.pdbx_strand_id
1 'polypeptide(L)'
;MLNDHLSSPINSGDCSAINSTDKNLAENMIKNHRIISVEDTSRRKLLSIDDITKAVGTGCVPKLTETDCARSLCYHLMYRSFDGVCNNLEKPLLGAAFRPYFRHLPAEYDDKISEPKYFHVSSLI
;
A
#
# COMPACT_ATOMS: atom_id res chain seq x y z
N MET A 1 10.49 -6.92 26.80
CA MET A 1 9.39 -7.90 26.94
C MET A 1 8.21 -7.42 26.11
N LEU A 2 8.22 -7.71 24.80
CA LEU A 2 7.04 -7.63 23.94
C LEU A 2 6.63 -9.09 23.73
N ASN A 3 5.59 -9.52 24.43
CA ASN A 3 5.01 -10.83 24.19
C ASN A 3 4.25 -10.74 22.87
N ASP A 4 4.86 -11.21 21.79
CA ASP A 4 4.20 -11.46 20.52
C ASP A 4 3.19 -12.60 20.71
N HIS A 5 2.01 -12.25 21.21
CA HIS A 5 0.80 -13.02 20.91
C HIS A 5 0.45 -12.74 19.46
N LEU A 6 1.18 -13.39 18.54
CA LEU A 6 0.76 -13.58 17.17
C LEU A 6 -0.47 -14.48 17.24
N SER A 7 -1.64 -13.85 17.38
CA SER A 7 -2.93 -14.49 17.19
C SER A 7 -2.86 -15.24 15.87
N SER A 8 -3.06 -16.56 15.95
CA SER A 8 -3.36 -17.44 14.83
C SER A 8 -4.27 -16.74 13.82
N PRO A 9 -4.18 -17.06 12.51
CA PRO A 9 -5.05 -16.44 11.52
C PRO A 9 -6.48 -16.67 11.98
N ILE A 10 -7.13 -15.60 12.43
CA ILE A 10 -8.51 -15.66 12.89
C ILE A 10 -9.27 -16.06 11.63
N ASN A 11 -9.71 -17.32 11.58
CA ASN A 11 -10.55 -17.85 10.52
C ASN A 11 -11.94 -17.22 10.68
N SER A 12 -12.02 -15.91 10.42
CA SER A 12 -13.14 -15.03 10.69
C SER A 12 -14.01 -14.97 9.44
N GLY A 13 -14.64 -16.10 9.12
CA GLY A 13 -15.62 -16.20 8.04
C GLY A 13 -15.10 -15.89 6.64
N ASP A 14 -15.86 -16.35 5.66
CA ASP A 14 -15.55 -16.04 4.27
C ASP A 14 -16.15 -14.68 3.88
N CYS A 15 -15.29 -13.68 3.68
CA CYS A 15 -15.68 -12.36 3.20
C CYS A 15 -15.71 -12.23 1.68
N SER A 16 -15.37 -13.28 0.92
CA SER A 16 -15.31 -13.24 -0.55
C SER A 16 -16.67 -12.93 -1.20
N ALA A 17 -17.77 -13.35 -0.56
CA ALA A 17 -19.13 -13.12 -1.03
C ALA A 17 -19.72 -11.76 -0.60
N ILE A 18 -18.98 -10.93 0.13
CA ILE A 18 -19.50 -9.66 0.66
C ILE A 18 -19.38 -8.57 -0.40
N ASN A 19 -20.49 -7.90 -0.68
CA ASN A 19 -20.48 -6.70 -1.50
C ASN A 19 -19.99 -5.50 -0.67
N SER A 20 -18.82 -4.95 -1.01
CA SER A 20 -18.23 -3.78 -0.34
C SER A 20 -19.06 -2.50 -0.48
N THR A 21 -20.01 -2.46 -1.42
CA THR A 21 -20.91 -1.31 -1.64
C THR A 21 -22.26 -1.44 -0.92
N ASP A 22 -22.47 -2.53 -0.17
CA ASP A 22 -23.68 -2.71 0.63
C ASP A 22 -23.81 -1.61 1.70
N LYS A 23 -24.96 -0.93 1.73
CA LYS A 23 -25.26 0.12 2.70
C LYS A 23 -25.28 -0.42 4.14
N ASN A 24 -25.64 -1.68 4.31
CA ASN A 24 -25.72 -2.36 5.61
C ASN A 24 -24.47 -3.21 5.89
N LEU A 25 -23.36 -2.97 5.17
CA LEU A 25 -22.11 -3.73 5.31
C LEU A 25 -21.66 -3.86 6.76
N ALA A 26 -21.59 -2.75 7.49
CA ALA A 26 -21.12 -2.75 8.87
C ALA A 26 -22.02 -3.59 9.79
N GLU A 27 -23.35 -3.44 9.69
CA GLU A 27 -24.31 -4.21 10.48
C GLU A 27 -24.23 -5.71 10.15
N ASN A 28 -24.11 -6.05 8.86
CA ASN A 28 -23.96 -7.41 8.39
C ASN A 28 -22.64 -8.04 8.89
N MET A 29 -21.56 -7.28 8.93
CA MET A 29 -20.27 -7.74 9.44
C MET A 29 -20.31 -7.99 10.95
N ILE A 30 -20.97 -7.13 11.72
CA ILE A 30 -21.15 -7.29 13.17
C ILE A 30 -22.04 -8.51 13.45
N LYS A 31 -23.22 -8.59 12.81
CA LYS A 31 -24.19 -9.67 13.00
C LYS A 31 -23.60 -11.06 12.70
N ASN A 32 -22.75 -11.14 11.67
CA ASN A 32 -22.15 -12.39 11.23
C ASN A 32 -20.78 -12.67 11.89
N HIS A 33 -20.35 -11.87 12.87
CA HIS A 33 -19.07 -12.02 13.58
C HIS A 33 -17.84 -12.05 12.65
N ARG A 34 -17.82 -11.17 11.64
CA ARG A 34 -16.76 -11.07 10.61
C ARG A 34 -15.84 -9.87 10.81
N ILE A 35 -15.92 -9.21 11.96
CA ILE A 35 -15.06 -8.06 12.27
C ILE A 35 -13.68 -8.55 12.69
N ILE A 36 -12.68 -8.31 11.84
CA ILE A 36 -11.26 -8.49 12.16
C ILE A 36 -10.65 -7.10 12.35
N SER A 37 -10.19 -6.79 13.56
CA SER A 37 -9.55 -5.51 13.87
C SER A 37 -8.02 -5.54 13.79
N VAL A 38 -7.43 -6.71 13.57
CA VAL A 38 -5.98 -6.89 13.46
C VAL A 38 -5.61 -7.07 11.99
N GLU A 39 -4.74 -6.20 11.48
CA GLU A 39 -4.24 -6.33 10.11
C GLU A 39 -3.28 -7.53 9.99
N ASP A 40 -3.44 -8.38 8.97
CA ASP A 40 -2.43 -9.40 8.63
C ASP A 40 -1.24 -8.74 7.91
N THR A 41 -0.18 -8.48 8.66
CA THR A 41 1.08 -7.94 8.12
C THR A 41 2.11 -9.01 7.80
N SER A 42 1.78 -10.31 7.94
CA SER A 42 2.76 -11.42 7.87
C SER A 42 3.48 -11.52 6.52
N ARG A 43 2.88 -11.00 5.45
CA ARG A 43 3.43 -11.02 4.08
C ARG A 43 4.00 -9.67 3.66
N ARG A 44 3.94 -8.65 4.52
CA ARG A 44 4.49 -7.33 4.23
C ARG A 44 6.01 -7.41 4.35
N LYS A 45 6.72 -7.24 3.24
CA LYS A 45 8.17 -7.11 3.27
C LYS A 45 8.52 -5.73 3.83
N LEU A 46 9.03 -5.71 5.06
CA LEU A 46 9.63 -4.52 5.63
C LEU A 46 10.94 -4.22 4.88
N LEU A 47 11.13 -2.96 4.49
CA LEU A 47 12.38 -2.51 3.87
C LEU A 47 13.40 -2.25 4.97
N SER A 48 14.49 -3.01 4.97
CA SER A 48 15.63 -2.72 5.84
C SER A 48 16.44 -1.53 5.29
N ILE A 49 17.23 -0.90 6.16
CA ILE A 49 18.21 0.11 5.73
C ILE A 49 19.16 -0.48 4.68
N ASP A 50 19.51 -1.76 4.81
CA ASP A 50 20.36 -2.45 3.83
C ASP A 50 19.67 -2.61 2.46
N ASP A 51 18.38 -2.91 2.44
CA ASP A 51 17.60 -2.97 1.19
C ASP A 51 17.59 -1.61 0.48
N ILE A 52 17.43 -0.53 1.25
CA ILE A 52 17.45 0.84 0.72
C ILE A 52 18.85 1.17 0.18
N THR A 53 19.89 0.90 0.97
CA THR A 53 21.28 1.24 0.62
C THR A 53 21.76 0.48 -0.62
N LYS A 54 21.41 -0.80 -0.75
CA LYS A 54 21.72 -1.59 -1.95
C LYS A 54 21.01 -1.05 -3.20
N ALA A 55 19.82 -0.49 -3.03
CA ALA A 55 19.04 0.04 -4.14
C ALA A 55 19.52 1.42 -4.62
N VAL A 56 20.28 2.17 -3.80
CA VAL A 56 20.82 3.50 -4.17
C VAL A 56 21.58 3.46 -5.49
N GLY A 57 22.42 2.45 -5.71
CA GLY A 57 23.20 2.31 -6.94
C GLY A 57 22.36 2.07 -8.21
N THR A 58 21.10 1.66 -8.05
CA THR A 58 20.15 1.47 -9.15
C THR A 58 19.34 2.74 -9.48
N GLY A 59 19.46 3.78 -8.66
CA GLY A 59 18.63 4.99 -8.75
C GLY A 59 17.15 4.78 -8.40
N CYS A 60 16.75 3.58 -7.98
CA CYS A 60 15.37 3.22 -7.66
C CYS A 60 15.22 2.88 -6.18
N VAL A 61 14.13 3.32 -5.55
CA VAL A 61 13.76 2.86 -4.20
C VAL A 61 12.96 1.55 -4.33
N PRO A 62 13.17 0.55 -3.45
CA PRO A 62 12.34 -0.66 -3.44
C PRO A 62 10.86 -0.30 -3.31
N LYS A 63 10.02 -0.94 -4.09
CA LYS A 63 8.58 -0.67 -4.15
C LYS A 63 7.82 -1.88 -3.62
N LEU A 64 6.62 -1.64 -3.09
CA LEU A 64 5.64 -2.70 -2.92
C LEU A 64 5.22 -3.20 -4.31
N THR A 65 5.51 -4.47 -4.61
CA THR A 65 5.30 -5.06 -5.93
C THR A 65 3.99 -5.82 -6.04
N GLU A 66 3.59 -6.53 -5.00
CA GLU A 66 2.43 -7.42 -5.01
C GLU A 66 1.72 -7.43 -3.66
N THR A 67 0.41 -7.62 -3.71
CA THR A 67 -0.44 -7.76 -2.53
C THR A 67 -1.74 -8.45 -2.94
N ASP A 68 -2.25 -9.29 -2.05
CA ASP A 68 -3.50 -10.02 -2.23
C ASP A 68 -4.48 -9.57 -1.15
N CYS A 69 -5.44 -8.74 -1.53
CA CYS A 69 -6.47 -8.24 -0.62
C CYS A 69 -7.41 -9.34 -0.15
N ALA A 70 -7.56 -10.45 -0.89
CA ALA A 70 -8.49 -11.52 -0.54
C ALA A 70 -8.10 -12.20 0.78
N ARG A 71 -6.79 -12.26 1.06
CA ARG A 71 -6.23 -12.88 2.27
C ARG A 71 -6.72 -12.22 3.57
N SER A 72 -6.95 -10.91 3.56
CA SER A 72 -7.41 -10.13 4.71
C SER A 72 -8.65 -9.31 4.37
N LEU A 73 -9.52 -9.86 3.49
CA LEU A 73 -10.65 -9.12 2.97
C LEU A 73 -11.59 -8.61 4.07
N CYS A 74 -11.87 -9.43 5.09
CA CYS A 74 -12.70 -9.00 6.22
C CYS A 74 -12.14 -7.79 6.96
N TYR A 75 -10.81 -7.69 7.09
CA TYR A 75 -10.14 -6.51 7.64
C TYR A 75 -10.33 -5.30 6.71
N HIS A 76 -9.99 -5.45 5.42
CA HIS A 76 -10.04 -4.36 4.45
C HIS A 76 -11.45 -3.82 4.18
N LEU A 77 -12.50 -4.62 4.40
CA LEU A 77 -13.90 -4.17 4.30
C LEU A 77 -14.33 -3.24 5.45
N MET A 78 -13.62 -3.26 6.58
CA MET A 78 -14.00 -2.50 7.78
C MET A 78 -12.98 -1.43 8.17
N TYR A 79 -11.69 -1.67 7.89
CA TYR A 79 -10.59 -0.84 8.35
C TYR A 79 -9.59 -0.57 7.22
N ARG A 80 -8.85 0.55 7.37
CA ARG A 80 -7.77 0.92 6.45
C ARG A 80 -6.49 0.19 6.86
N SER A 81 -5.71 -0.25 5.88
CA SER A 81 -4.34 -0.70 6.11
C SER A 81 -3.45 0.47 6.50
N PHE A 82 -2.38 0.19 7.24
CA PHE A 82 -1.45 1.24 7.69
C PHE A 82 -0.76 2.00 6.52
N ASP A 83 -0.54 1.34 5.38
CA ASP A 83 0.14 1.89 4.20
C ASP A 83 -0.80 2.26 3.05
N GLY A 84 -2.12 2.13 3.24
CA GLY A 84 -3.13 2.45 2.23
C GLY A 84 -3.36 1.36 1.17
N VAL A 85 -2.64 0.24 1.22
CA VAL A 85 -2.88 -0.92 0.34
C VAL A 85 -4.30 -1.47 0.52
N CYS A 86 -4.88 -1.94 -0.58
CA CYS A 86 -6.25 -2.49 -0.64
C CYS A 86 -7.35 -1.47 -0.37
N ASN A 87 -7.07 -0.16 -0.40
CA ASN A 87 -8.14 0.84 -0.45
C ASN A 87 -8.98 0.70 -1.74
N ASN A 88 -8.34 0.27 -2.84
CA ASN A 88 -9.00 -0.18 -4.05
C ASN A 88 -8.77 -1.70 -4.18
N LEU A 89 -9.83 -2.50 -4.05
CA LEU A 89 -9.72 -3.97 -4.06
C LEU A 89 -9.30 -4.55 -5.43
N GLU A 90 -9.65 -3.87 -6.53
CA GLU A 90 -9.29 -4.29 -7.88
C GLU A 90 -7.85 -3.87 -8.25
N LYS A 91 -7.39 -2.74 -7.70
CA LYS A 91 -6.06 -2.17 -7.92
C LYS A 91 -5.41 -1.83 -6.57
N PRO A 92 -4.94 -2.86 -5.83
CA PRO A 92 -4.57 -2.73 -4.42
C PRO A 92 -3.50 -1.70 -4.09
N LEU A 93 -2.63 -1.39 -5.06
CA LEU A 93 -1.47 -0.52 -4.88
C LEU A 93 -1.72 0.92 -5.33
N LEU A 94 -2.95 1.27 -5.74
CA LEU A 94 -3.31 2.66 -6.03
C LEU A 94 -3.44 3.45 -4.72
N GLY A 95 -2.67 4.52 -4.60
CA GLY A 95 -2.64 5.35 -3.39
C GLY A 95 -1.85 4.76 -2.21
N ALA A 96 -1.29 3.56 -2.36
CA ALA A 96 -0.44 2.96 -1.34
C ALA A 96 0.87 3.76 -1.17
N ALA A 97 1.41 3.75 0.06
CA ALA A 97 2.71 4.35 0.38
C ALA A 97 3.87 3.62 -0.32
N PHE A 98 5.05 4.26 -0.34
CA PHE A 98 6.26 3.73 -1.01
C PHE A 98 6.07 3.41 -2.49
N ARG A 99 5.24 4.23 -3.17
CA ARG A 99 4.96 4.17 -4.61
C ARG A 99 5.35 5.49 -5.27
N PRO A 100 5.80 5.47 -6.53
CA PRO A 100 6.08 6.71 -7.26
C PRO A 100 4.79 7.52 -7.43
N TYR A 101 4.91 8.85 -7.40
CA TYR A 101 3.82 9.74 -7.77
C TYR A 101 3.36 9.47 -9.20
N PHE A 102 2.04 9.55 -9.42
CA PHE A 102 1.48 9.50 -10.75
C PHE A 102 1.84 10.78 -11.52
N ARG A 103 2.24 10.63 -12.79
CA ARG A 103 2.58 11.76 -13.66
C ARG A 103 1.45 11.99 -14.66
N HIS A 104 0.79 13.14 -14.58
CA HIS A 104 -0.21 13.56 -15.57
C HIS A 104 0.42 14.05 -16.88
N LEU A 105 1.66 14.55 -16.81
CA LEU A 105 2.46 14.98 -17.95
C LEU A 105 3.83 14.27 -17.90
N PRO A 106 4.50 14.06 -19.06
CA PRO A 106 5.85 13.52 -19.09
C PRO A 106 6.81 14.30 -18.19
N ALA A 107 7.82 13.61 -17.66
CA ALA A 107 8.86 14.27 -16.87
C ALA A 107 9.72 15.18 -17.77
N GLU A 108 10.06 16.36 -17.28
CA GLU A 108 10.97 17.28 -17.97
C GLU A 108 12.24 17.51 -17.13
N TYR A 109 13.32 16.87 -17.54
CA TYR A 109 14.66 17.04 -16.99
C TYR A 109 15.59 17.69 -18.03
N ASP A 110 16.71 18.25 -17.58
CA ASP A 110 17.71 18.88 -18.46
C ASP A 110 18.36 17.82 -19.37
N ASP A 111 18.91 16.78 -18.73
CA ASP A 111 19.49 15.58 -19.36
C ASP A 111 18.44 14.57 -19.86
N LYS A 112 17.14 14.90 -19.76
CA LYS A 112 15.99 14.02 -20.07
C LYS A 112 15.85 12.78 -19.17
N ILE A 113 16.64 12.64 -18.09
CA ILE A 113 16.62 11.46 -17.21
C ILE A 113 16.27 11.86 -15.77
N SER A 114 17.08 12.70 -15.13
CA SER A 114 16.91 13.03 -13.71
C SER A 114 17.45 14.40 -13.30
N GLU A 115 18.25 15.05 -14.12
CA GLU A 115 18.84 16.34 -13.78
C GLU A 115 17.77 17.45 -13.78
N PRO A 116 17.56 18.16 -12.66
CA PRO A 116 16.59 19.25 -12.63
C PRO A 116 17.02 20.37 -13.57
N LYS A 117 16.06 20.98 -14.28
CA LYS A 117 16.34 22.19 -15.06
C LYS A 117 16.86 23.28 -14.13
N TYR A 118 18.05 23.81 -14.41
CA TYR A 118 18.53 25.01 -13.76
C TYR A 118 18.00 26.24 -14.50
N PHE A 119 17.72 27.30 -13.75
CA PHE A 119 17.55 28.63 -14.35
C PHE A 119 18.92 29.09 -14.81
N HIS A 120 19.17 29.08 -16.12
CA HIS A 120 20.37 29.71 -16.65
C HIS A 120 20.24 31.23 -16.48
N VAL A 121 20.98 31.80 -15.52
CA VAL A 121 21.01 33.25 -15.25
C VAL A 121 21.78 34.05 -16.32
N SER A 122 21.88 33.53 -17.55
CA SER A 122 22.64 34.14 -18.66
C SER A 122 21.78 34.59 -19.84
N SER A 123 20.45 34.52 -19.74
CA SER A 123 19.54 35.11 -20.74
C SER A 123 19.01 36.49 -20.33
N LEU A 124 19.64 37.11 -19.32
CA LEU A 124 19.31 38.42 -18.74
C LEU A 124 20.58 39.27 -18.53
N ILE A 125 21.52 39.23 -19.47
CA ILE A 125 22.54 40.27 -19.76
C ILE A 125 22.76 40.24 -21.27
#